data_AF-A0A357FK80-F1
#
_entry.id   AF-A0A357FK80-F1
#
_cell.length_a   1.000
_cell.length_b   1.000
_cell.length_c   1.000
_cell.angle_alpha   90.00
_cell.angle_beta   90.00
_cell.angle_gamma   90.00
#
_symmetry.space_group_name_H-M   'P 1'
#
loop_
_entity.id
_entity.type
_entity.pdbx_description
1 polymer ?
#
loop_
_entity_poly.entity_id
_entity_poly.type
_entity_poly.pdbx_seq_one_letter_code
_entity_poly.pdbx_strand_id
1 'polypeptide(L)' 'HDKAGDKHFDTISAYIKSVRASDPDASVYWLARLLLAGEDLMFIARRLVILASED' A
#
# COMPACT_ATOMS: atom_id res chain seq x y z
N HIS A 1 21.60 -6.49 -3.57
CA HIS A 1 20.68 -5.72 -2.71
C HIS A 1 20.00 -4.69 -3.62
N ASP A 2 18.89 -5.10 -4.23
CA ASP A 2 18.19 -4.30 -5.24
C ASP A 2 17.34 -3.24 -4.54
N LYS A 3 17.85 -2.01 -4.52
CA LYS A 3 17.20 -0.83 -3.91
C LYS A 3 15.82 -0.49 -4.51
N ALA A 4 15.47 -1.08 -5.65
CA ALA A 4 14.18 -0.90 -6.29
C ALA A 4 13.07 -1.77 -5.67
N GLY A 5 13.40 -3.01 -5.27
CA GLY A 5 12.44 -3.93 -4.66
C GLY A 5 12.06 -3.55 -3.23
N ASP A 6 13.04 -3.10 -2.43
CA ASP A 6 12.80 -2.73 -1.03
C ASP A 6 11.84 -1.55 -0.89
N LYS A 7 11.99 -0.50 -1.73
CA LYS A 7 11.09 0.67 -1.70
C LYS A 7 9.64 0.34 -2.03
N HIS A 8 9.44 -0.64 -2.91
CA HIS A 8 8.11 -1.10 -3.30
C HIS A 8 7.43 -1.84 -2.15
N PHE A 9 8.14 -2.74 -1.46
CA PHE A 9 7.63 -3.45 -0.28
C PHE A 9 7.33 -2.50 0.89
N ASP A 10 8.20 -1.52 1.13
CA ASP A 10 8.01 -0.56 2.22
C ASP A 10 6.77 0.31 2.02
N THR A 11 6.54 0.77 0.77
CA THR A 11 5.42 1.67 0.44
C THR A 11 4.08 0.96 0.54
N ILE A 12 3.96 -0.27 0.04
CA ILE A 12 2.70 -1.03 0.13
C ILE A 12 2.41 -1.49 1.56
N SER A 13 3.44 -1.82 2.34
CA SER A 13 3.28 -2.14 3.76
C SER A 13 2.77 -0.93 4.55
N ALA A 14 3.29 0.26 4.26
CA ALA A 14 2.84 1.50 4.91
C ALA A 14 1.36 1.81 4.61
N TYR A 15 0.92 1.63 3.35
CA TYR A 15 -0.49 1.76 2.96
C TYR A 15 -1.40 0.79 3.73
N ILE A 16 -1.08 -0.50 3.79
CA ILE A 16 -1.92 -1.50 4.47
C ILE A 16 -1.99 -1.23 5.97
N LYS A 17 -0.88 -0.81 6.59
CA LYS A 17 -0.84 -0.44 8.01
C LYS A 17 -1.68 0.79 8.31
N SER A 18 -1.66 1.82 7.46
CA SER A 18 -2.47 3.04 7.70
C SER A 18 -3.97 2.76 7.57
N VAL A 19 -4.38 1.91 6.62
CA VAL A 19 -5.78 1.49 6.48
C VAL A 19 -6.23 0.72 7.72
N ARG A 20 -5.43 -0.26 8.19
CA ARG A 20 -5.72 -1.02 9.41
C ARG A 20 -5.77 -0.12 10.66
N ALA A 21 -4.91 0.88 10.74
CA ALA A 21 -4.90 1.85 11.83
C ALA A 21 -6.04 2.89 11.76
N SER A 22 -6.91 2.84 10.74
CA SER A 22 -7.96 3.82 10.50
C SER A 22 -7.44 5.26 10.40
N ASP A 23 -6.26 5.43 9.79
CA ASP A 23 -5.67 6.75 9.50
C ASP A 23 -5.94 7.12 8.03
N PRO A 24 -6.99 7.91 7.73
CA PRO A 24 -7.39 8.21 6.36
C PRO A 24 -6.39 9.09 5.62
N ASP A 25 -5.76 10.05 6.30
CA ASP A 25 -4.80 10.98 5.69
C ASP A 25 -3.54 10.22 5.25
N ALA A 26 -3.00 9.37 6.12
CA ALA A 26 -1.86 8.53 5.78
C ALA A 26 -2.22 7.53 4.67
N SER A 27 -3.43 6.96 4.71
CA SER A 27 -3.88 6.00 3.70
C SER A 27 -3.97 6.61 2.30
N VAL A 28 -4.54 7.81 2.18
CA VAL A 28 -4.60 8.53 0.90
C VAL A 28 -3.19 8.93 0.43
N TYR A 29 -2.33 9.37 1.34
CA TYR A 29 -0.95 9.71 1.01
C TYR A 29 -0.17 8.52 0.42
N TRP A 30 -0.21 7.36 1.07
CA TRP A 30 0.50 6.17 0.59
C TRP A 30 -0.12 5.60 -0.69
N LEU A 31 -1.45 5.65 -0.82
CA LEU A 31 -2.12 5.28 -2.07
C LEU A 31 -1.66 6.17 -3.23
N ALA A 32 -1.65 7.50 -3.05
CA ALA A 32 -1.18 8.42 -4.07
C ALA A 32 0.27 8.14 -4.48
N ARG A 33 1.15 7.81 -3.52
CA ARG A 33 2.54 7.42 -3.80
C ARG A 33 2.65 6.14 -4.62
N LEU A 34 1.83 5.12 -4.33
CA LEU A 34 1.80 3.88 -5.12
C LEU A 34 1.36 4.16 -6.56
N LEU A 35 0.31 4.97 -6.74
CA LEU A 35 -0.19 5.34 -8.08
C LEU A 35 0.85 6.14 -8.87
N LEU A 36 1.51 7.12 -8.24
CA LEU A 36 2.57 7.92 -8.88
C LEU A 36 3.82 7.10 -9.21
N ALA A 37 4.09 6.04 -8.46
CA ALA A 37 5.17 5.10 -8.75
C ALA A 37 4.86 4.14 -9.91
N GLY A 38 3.63 4.18 -10.46
CA GLY A 38 3.20 3.31 -11.55
C GLY A 38 2.80 1.91 -11.09
N GLU A 39 2.43 1.78 -9.81
CA GLU A 39 2.10 0.49 -9.23
C GLU A 39 0.81 -0.11 -9.81
N ASP A 40 0.77 -1.43 -9.99
CA ASP A 40 -0.40 -2.10 -10.57
C ASP A 40 -1.63 -1.97 -9.65
N LEU A 41 -2.72 -1.43 -10.19
CA LEU A 41 -3.97 -1.25 -9.44
C LEU A 41 -4.52 -2.59 -8.92
N MET A 42 -4.39 -3.67 -9.69
CA MET A 42 -4.88 -4.98 -9.27
C MET A 42 -4.03 -5.54 -8.12
N PHE A 43 -2.74 -5.23 -8.08
CA PHE A 43 -1.86 -5.57 -6.97
C PHE A 43 -2.20 -4.82 -5.67
N ILE A 44 -2.54 -3.53 -5.76
CA ILE A 44 -3.01 -2.74 -4.61
C ILE A 44 -4.37 -3.29 -4.13
N ALA A 45 -5.31 -3.49 -5.05
CA ALA A 45 -6.66 -3.97 -4.73
C ALA A 45 -6.66 -5.35 -4.07
N ARG A 46 -5.87 -6.31 -4.56
CA ARG A 46 -5.75 -7.65 -3.95
C ARG A 46 -5.34 -7.57 -2.48
N ARG A 47 -4.38 -6.71 -2.13
CA ARG A 47 -3.95 -6.56 -0.73
C ARG A 47 -5.01 -5.89 0.14
N LEU A 48 -5.77 -4.94 -0.42
CA LEU A 48 -6.87 -4.31 0.31
C LEU A 48 -7.99 -5.33 0.62
N VAL A 49 -8.31 -6.21 -0.33
CA VAL A 49 -9.31 -7.28 -0.13
C VAL A 49 -8.84 -8.28 0.92
N ILE A 50 -7.57 -8.68 0.89
CA ILE A 50 -6.97 -9.56 1.91
C ILE A 50 -7.07 -8.91 3.29
N LEU A 51 -6.64 -7.64 3.41
CA LEU A 51 -6.75 -6.89 4.67
C LEU A 51 -8.19 -6.89 5.20
N ALA A 52 -9.17 -6.56 4.36
CA ALA A 52 -10.58 -6.51 4.74
C ALA A 52 -11.20 -7.89 5.07
N SER A 53 -10.49 -8.98 4.78
CA SER A 53 -10.88 -10.35 5.15
C SER A 53 -10.14 -10.87 6.39
N GLU A 54 -9.00 -10.28 6.73
CA GLU A 54 -8.17 -10.63 7.90
C GLU A 54 -8.56 -9.87 9.17
N ASP A 55 -9.19 -8.70 9.01
CA ASP A 55 -9.73 -7.84 10.06
C ASP A 55 -11.26 -8.01 10.16
#